data_AF-A0A5C5VG72-F1
#
_entry.id   AF-A0A5C5VG72-F1
#
_cell.length_a   1.000
_cell.length_b   1.000
_cell.length_c   1.000
_cell.angle_alpha   90.00
_cell.angle_beta   90.00
_cell.angle_gamma   90.00
#
_symmetry.space_group_name_H-M   'P 1'
#
loop_
_entity.id
_entity.type
_entity.pdbx_description
1 polymer ?
#
loop_
_entity_poly.entity_id
_entity_poly.type
_entity_poly.pdbx_seq_one_letter_code
_entity_poly.pdbx_strand_id
1 'polypeptide(L)'
;MTLYTISVLAGSTWARRVGVAVLGMALTAGGAAAQPAGASEAASRALPSRGNPIIGDGSYFAADAAPLSADGKLYIYFGHDEAEPWQGGFVMSEYGVLEIGDPTSGEWTLHEANLKPGKVFDWATGQSAYAGHATRGPDGRFYWYTPVQWKNRDVANRMAIGVAVSDSPVGPWEDAIGKPLLTWLDVFGDSRRGQEVIDPHVFTDDDGTVYLYWGSWYVARVVKLAPSMTATEGEIKRLAGLDAFFEAPWVFKRDGVYYMLYDWKRGGSKWTPSNYQAAIGYATAESPLGPWEFQDIILSGTSSTTVHPSMVEHDGRWWVTYHTKDSAGGGHFRRSVAIDEAHWDGAKILPVKQTWADDPALRLTNNVAREAEVSASFTEQPPMTLAALNDGRPETVRLPPDTWGNYRGNTNKEETDWIQYQWDTPVRIDGVGIQFHRDPNWIRPPAKWRLEYRDDSGEWQAVEADNYPTEVDAWNKVTFAPVTTTALRATFWGRPSGDFFHSVAASEWEVYAVQADELPRVNVTTSVGESPELPATVELATGPAGAREVPVVWREVDPQQYKTAGKFTVEGRAVGQAAGYVEADVLVSE
;
A
#
# COMPACT_ATOMS: atom_id res chain seq x y z
N MET A 1 12.39 -3.26 -18.57
CA MET A 1 12.86 -1.87 -18.61
C MET A 1 14.04 -1.81 -17.65
N THR A 2 15.27 -1.85 -18.17
CA THR A 2 16.49 -2.00 -17.36
C THR A 2 16.91 -0.64 -16.81
N LEU A 3 16.69 -0.38 -15.53
CA LEU A 3 17.18 0.82 -14.85
C LEU A 3 18.68 0.67 -14.59
N TYR A 4 19.50 1.42 -15.33
CA TYR A 4 20.92 1.59 -15.05
C TYR A 4 21.10 2.61 -13.92
N THR A 5 21.60 2.16 -12.78
CA THR A 5 22.07 3.03 -11.69
C THR A 5 23.48 3.53 -12.04
N ILE A 6 23.67 4.85 -12.12
CA ILE A 6 24.99 5.49 -12.26
C ILE A 6 25.53 5.77 -10.86
N SER A 7 26.60 5.07 -10.47
CA SER A 7 27.41 5.36 -9.28
C SER A 7 28.43 6.45 -9.60
N VAL A 8 28.51 7.50 -8.78
CA VAL A 8 29.61 8.48 -8.79
C VAL A 8 30.50 8.24 -7.56
N LEU A 9 31.79 7.98 -7.84
CA LEU A 9 32.85 7.74 -6.86
C LEU A 9 33.47 9.04 -6.33
N ALA A 10 34.05 8.89 -5.14
CA ALA A 10 34.52 9.89 -4.20
C ALA A 10 35.77 10.70 -4.60
N GLY A 11 36.02 11.77 -3.82
CA GLY A 11 37.34 12.36 -3.66
C GLY A 11 37.42 13.39 -2.53
N SER A 12 38.07 13.06 -1.42
CA SER A 12 39.28 13.77 -0.95
C SER A 12 39.69 13.32 0.47
N THR A 13 41.00 13.20 0.61
CA THR A 13 41.83 12.78 1.74
C THR A 13 41.99 13.90 2.77
N TRP A 14 42.24 13.59 4.05
CA TRP A 14 43.23 14.29 4.92
C TRP A 14 43.59 13.40 6.12
N ALA A 15 44.84 13.49 6.56
CA ALA A 15 45.50 12.53 7.45
C ALA A 15 45.86 13.10 8.84
N ARG A 16 46.01 12.18 9.80
CA ARG A 16 46.79 12.20 11.06
C ARG A 16 46.28 13.06 12.23
N ARG A 17 46.09 12.41 13.39
CA ARG A 17 47.09 12.40 14.49
C ARG A 17 46.80 11.31 15.54
N VAL A 18 47.91 10.85 16.11
CA VAL A 18 48.09 9.78 17.09
C VAL A 18 47.79 10.28 18.50
N GLY A 19 47.17 9.44 19.32
CA GLY A 19 47.07 9.59 20.77
C GLY A 19 47.02 8.22 21.43
N VAL A 20 48.18 7.72 21.85
CA VAL A 20 48.33 6.49 22.63
C VAL A 20 48.04 6.82 24.10
N ALA A 21 47.11 6.10 24.73
CA ALA A 21 46.99 6.03 26.17
C ALA A 21 47.01 4.55 26.58
N VAL A 22 48.14 4.14 27.16
CA VAL A 22 48.33 2.86 27.84
C VAL A 22 47.82 3.02 29.26
N LEU A 23 46.84 2.21 29.67
CA LEU A 23 46.60 1.93 31.08
C LEU A 23 46.50 0.41 31.23
N GLY A 24 47.49 -0.16 31.91
CA GLY A 24 47.45 -1.54 32.38
C GLY A 24 46.76 -1.61 33.73
N MET A 25 45.88 -2.60 33.90
CA MET A 25 45.59 -3.22 35.18
C MET A 25 45.40 -4.73 34.96
N ALA A 26 45.98 -5.50 35.88
CA ALA A 26 46.15 -6.93 35.81
C ALA A 26 45.10 -7.70 36.62
N LEU A 27 44.90 -8.96 36.20
CA LEU A 27 44.34 -10.13 36.93
C LEU A 27 42.83 -10.06 37.24
N THR A 28 42.02 -11.05 36.88
CA THR A 28 42.06 -12.44 37.38
C THR A 28 41.35 -13.41 36.42
N ALA A 29 41.94 -14.59 36.22
CA ALA A 29 41.32 -15.69 35.49
C ALA A 29 40.23 -16.38 36.33
N GLY A 30 38.97 -16.22 35.94
CA GLY A 30 37.85 -17.06 36.36
C GLY A 30 37.29 -17.76 35.13
N GLY A 31 37.40 -19.08 35.09
CA GLY A 31 36.84 -19.90 34.01
C GLY A 31 35.31 -19.80 34.03
N ALA A 32 34.75 -19.03 33.10
CA ALA A 32 33.37 -19.16 32.69
C ALA A 32 33.34 -20.07 31.45
N ALA A 33 32.59 -21.15 31.52
CA ALA A 33 32.23 -21.92 30.34
C ALA A 33 31.63 -20.96 29.32
N ALA A 34 32.20 -20.91 28.11
CA ALA A 34 31.65 -20.15 27.02
C ALA A 34 30.26 -20.72 26.70
N GLN A 35 29.21 -19.98 27.04
CA GLN A 35 27.92 -20.14 26.38
C GLN A 35 28.13 -19.89 24.88
N PRO A 36 27.51 -20.68 23.99
CA PRO A 36 27.53 -20.37 22.57
C PRO A 36 26.99 -18.94 22.40
N ALA A 37 27.67 -18.16 21.55
CA ALA A 37 27.31 -16.78 21.27
C ALA A 37 25.82 -16.72 20.91
N GLY A 38 25.05 -16.04 21.77
CA GLY A 38 23.60 -16.06 21.74
C GLY A 38 23.05 -15.59 20.40
N ALA A 39 22.09 -16.35 19.87
CA ALA A 39 21.09 -15.81 18.98
C ALA A 39 20.47 -14.59 19.68
N SER A 40 20.51 -13.43 19.01
CA SER A 40 19.82 -12.24 19.50
C SER A 40 18.35 -12.58 19.62
N GLU A 41 17.79 -12.56 20.84
CA GLU A 41 16.33 -12.52 20.99
C GLU A 41 15.80 -11.34 20.17
N ALA A 42 14.78 -11.59 19.35
CA ALA A 42 14.09 -10.54 18.63
C ALA A 42 13.47 -9.57 19.64
N ALA A 43 13.61 -8.27 19.40
CA ALA A 43 12.99 -7.28 20.28
C ALA A 43 11.48 -7.31 20.02
N SER A 44 10.69 -7.65 21.05
CA SER A 44 9.23 -7.60 20.96
C SER A 44 8.66 -6.41 21.73
N ARG A 45 7.58 -5.84 21.21
CA ARG A 45 6.82 -4.78 21.89
C ARG A 45 5.33 -4.94 21.67
N ALA A 46 4.54 -4.50 22.66
CA ALA A 46 3.12 -4.31 22.48
C ALA A 46 2.86 -3.22 21.43
N LEU A 47 1.87 -3.44 20.57
CA LEU A 47 1.42 -2.55 19.53
C LEU A 47 -0.11 -2.49 19.57
N PRO A 48 -0.69 -1.62 20.42
CA PRO A 48 -2.11 -1.32 20.34
C PRO A 48 -2.39 -0.68 18.99
N SER A 49 -3.28 -1.30 18.21
CA SER A 49 -3.69 -0.83 16.90
C SER A 49 -5.19 -0.61 16.87
N ARG A 50 -5.62 0.46 16.20
CA ARG A 50 -7.02 0.83 16.07
C ARG A 50 -7.69 0.24 14.81
N GLY A 51 -6.98 -0.64 14.11
CA GLY A 51 -7.40 -1.20 12.82
C GLY A 51 -6.34 -0.99 11.75
N ASN A 52 -6.75 -0.89 10.49
CA ASN A 52 -5.83 -0.79 9.36
C ASN A 52 -5.27 0.63 9.12
N PRO A 53 -4.01 0.74 8.65
CA PRO A 53 -3.02 -0.35 8.62
C PRO A 53 -2.59 -0.74 10.04
N ILE A 54 -2.19 -2.00 10.24
CA ILE A 54 -1.89 -2.55 11.58
C ILE A 54 -0.84 -1.69 12.30
N ILE A 55 0.22 -1.31 11.58
CA ILE A 55 1.24 -0.35 12.04
C ILE A 55 0.99 1.01 11.36
N GLY A 56 0.11 1.83 11.93
CA GLY A 56 -0.32 3.10 11.33
C GLY A 56 0.46 4.34 11.74
N ASP A 57 1.31 4.25 12.77
CA ASP A 57 2.00 5.40 13.36
C ASP A 57 3.33 5.77 12.67
N GLY A 58 3.73 5.02 11.63
CA GLY A 58 5.00 5.23 10.93
C GLY A 58 6.23 4.76 11.69
N SER A 59 6.07 4.02 12.80
CA SER A 59 7.20 3.49 13.58
C SER A 59 7.91 2.31 12.93
N TYR A 60 7.23 1.60 12.02
CA TYR A 60 7.76 0.43 11.32
C TYR A 60 6.96 0.20 10.04
N PHE A 61 7.63 -0.01 8.90
CA PHE A 61 6.96 -0.22 7.61
C PHE A 61 6.99 -1.70 7.22
N ALA A 62 5.82 -2.34 7.33
CA ALA A 62 5.65 -3.77 7.10
C ALA A 62 5.05 -4.04 5.72
N ALA A 63 5.62 -4.99 4.98
CA ALA A 63 5.17 -5.32 3.64
C ALA A 63 5.16 -6.82 3.33
N ASP A 64 4.42 -7.20 2.28
CA ASP A 64 4.39 -8.58 1.77
C ASP A 64 3.98 -9.59 2.87
N ALA A 65 2.80 -9.36 3.44
CA ALA A 65 2.26 -10.12 4.56
C ALA A 65 2.07 -11.61 4.20
N ALA A 66 2.43 -12.47 5.15
CA ALA A 66 2.30 -13.92 5.05
C ALA A 66 1.76 -14.45 6.40
N PRO A 67 0.45 -14.69 6.54
CA PRO A 67 -0.16 -15.12 7.78
C PRO A 67 -0.04 -16.63 8.02
N LEU A 68 0.10 -17.01 9.29
CA LEU A 68 0.12 -18.37 9.81
C LEU A 68 -0.76 -18.46 11.06
N SER A 69 -1.77 -19.32 11.03
CA SER A 69 -2.54 -19.69 12.22
C SER A 69 -1.85 -20.86 12.91
N ALA A 70 -1.34 -20.65 14.13
CA ALA A 70 -0.63 -21.66 14.90
C ALA A 70 -0.78 -21.43 16.40
N ASP A 71 -0.89 -22.52 17.17
CA ASP A 71 -0.91 -22.49 18.64
C ASP A 71 -1.96 -21.53 19.25
N GLY A 72 -3.13 -21.42 18.59
CA GLY A 72 -4.24 -20.55 19.02
C GLY A 72 -3.99 -19.06 18.79
N LYS A 73 -3.02 -18.71 17.94
CA LYS A 73 -2.68 -17.33 17.57
C LYS A 73 -2.52 -17.19 16.07
N LEU A 74 -2.62 -15.96 15.62
CA LEU A 74 -2.27 -15.54 14.27
C LEU A 74 -0.91 -14.84 14.29
N TYR A 75 0.00 -15.32 13.46
CA TYR A 75 1.29 -14.70 13.19
C TYR A 75 1.30 -14.16 11.76
N ILE A 76 1.70 -12.93 11.54
CA ILE A 76 1.87 -12.36 10.20
C ILE A 76 3.35 -12.05 10.01
N TYR A 77 3.98 -12.79 9.10
CA TYR A 77 5.37 -12.60 8.69
C TYR A 77 5.41 -11.53 7.59
N PHE A 78 6.42 -10.67 7.60
CA PHE A 78 6.52 -9.58 6.63
C PHE A 78 7.97 -9.09 6.49
N GLY A 79 8.28 -8.48 5.34
CA GLY A 79 9.54 -7.77 5.13
C GLY A 79 9.50 -6.34 5.68
N HIS A 80 10.62 -5.84 6.20
CA HIS A 80 10.73 -4.46 6.69
C HIS A 80 11.20 -3.52 5.58
N ASP A 81 10.33 -2.60 5.16
CA ASP A 81 10.66 -1.50 4.26
C ASP A 81 11.41 -0.37 5.03
N GLU A 82 12.62 -0.04 4.60
CA GLU A 82 13.52 0.93 5.26
C GLU A 82 13.93 2.08 4.32
N ALA A 83 13.27 2.23 3.17
CA ALA A 83 13.63 3.26 2.19
C ALA A 83 13.42 4.67 2.76
N GLU A 84 14.32 5.61 2.42
CA GLU A 84 14.12 7.01 2.78
C GLU A 84 12.88 7.61 2.09
N PRO A 85 12.30 8.72 2.61
CA PRO A 85 11.02 9.20 2.10
C PRO A 85 10.92 9.45 0.61
N TRP A 86 12.01 9.91 0.00
CA TRP A 86 12.11 10.26 -1.41
C TRP A 86 12.89 9.24 -2.25
N GLN A 87 13.09 8.03 -1.71
CA GLN A 87 13.85 6.99 -2.38
C GLN A 87 12.96 6.06 -3.22
N GLY A 88 13.22 6.06 -4.54
CA GLY A 88 12.59 5.16 -5.51
C GLY A 88 13.21 3.76 -5.55
N GLY A 89 13.12 3.00 -4.45
CA GLY A 89 13.57 1.60 -4.42
C GLY A 89 13.57 0.98 -3.03
N PHE A 90 13.31 -0.32 -2.96
CA PHE A 90 13.27 -1.09 -1.72
C PHE A 90 14.64 -1.12 -1.02
N VAL A 91 14.63 -0.83 0.27
CA VAL A 91 15.72 -1.11 1.21
C VAL A 91 15.11 -2.02 2.27
N MET A 92 15.53 -3.28 2.30
CA MET A 92 14.94 -4.27 3.19
C MET A 92 16.04 -5.20 3.70
N SER A 93 16.47 -5.02 4.94
CA SER A 93 17.57 -5.77 5.53
C SER A 93 17.13 -6.85 6.51
N GLU A 94 15.85 -6.91 6.82
CA GLU A 94 15.27 -7.80 7.83
C GLU A 94 13.79 -8.07 7.61
N TYR A 95 13.29 -9.07 8.34
CA TYR A 95 11.89 -9.43 8.46
C TYR A 95 11.38 -9.20 9.88
N GLY A 96 10.09 -8.97 10.02
CA GLY A 96 9.38 -8.90 11.31
C GLY A 96 8.23 -9.90 11.38
N VAL A 97 7.63 -10.01 12.58
CA VAL A 97 6.42 -10.80 12.81
C VAL A 97 5.43 -10.02 13.68
N LEU A 98 4.19 -9.92 13.24
CA LEU A 98 3.06 -9.46 14.05
C LEU A 98 2.38 -10.68 14.66
N GLU A 99 1.98 -10.60 15.92
CA GLU A 99 1.31 -11.67 16.65
C GLU A 99 0.03 -11.13 17.30
N ILE A 100 -1.06 -11.88 17.18
CA ILE A 100 -2.33 -11.58 17.86
C ILE A 100 -3.11 -12.87 18.16
N GLY A 101 -3.99 -12.81 19.17
CA GLY A 101 -5.04 -13.81 19.36
C GLY A 101 -6.20 -13.53 18.40
N ASP A 102 -7.16 -12.70 18.82
CA ASP A 102 -8.27 -12.28 17.97
C ASP A 102 -7.89 -11.04 17.12
N PRO A 103 -7.92 -11.12 15.78
CA PRO A 103 -7.62 -9.97 14.90
C PRO A 103 -8.49 -8.73 15.16
N THR A 104 -9.65 -8.88 15.81
CA THR A 104 -10.54 -7.76 16.16
C THR A 104 -10.21 -7.09 17.49
N SER A 105 -9.30 -7.65 18.30
CA SER A 105 -8.97 -7.12 19.62
C SER A 105 -8.12 -5.85 19.59
N GLY A 106 -7.33 -5.64 18.53
CA GLY A 106 -6.40 -4.52 18.41
C GLY A 106 -5.12 -4.64 19.23
N GLU A 107 -4.95 -5.70 20.03
CA GLU A 107 -3.83 -5.88 20.95
C GLU A 107 -2.70 -6.70 20.32
N TRP A 108 -2.01 -6.11 19.33
CA TRP A 108 -0.93 -6.78 18.61
C TRP A 108 0.37 -6.81 19.42
N THR A 109 1.21 -7.79 19.15
CA THR A 109 2.64 -7.80 19.51
C THR A 109 3.47 -7.75 18.24
N LEU A 110 4.44 -6.82 18.18
CA LEU A 110 5.39 -6.71 17.09
C LEU A 110 6.73 -7.30 17.53
N HIS A 111 7.22 -8.30 16.80
CA HIS A 111 8.56 -8.86 16.90
C HIS A 111 9.41 -8.24 15.79
N GLU A 112 10.19 -7.23 16.15
CA GLU A 112 11.04 -6.49 15.22
C GLU A 112 12.31 -7.27 14.90
N ALA A 113 12.86 -7.07 13.70
CA ALA A 113 14.14 -7.66 13.33
C ALA A 113 14.21 -9.20 13.53
N ASN A 114 13.06 -9.88 13.45
CA ASN A 114 12.88 -11.27 13.85
C ASN A 114 13.78 -12.22 13.06
N LEU A 115 14.04 -11.91 11.78
CA LEU A 115 15.03 -12.60 10.97
C LEU A 115 15.85 -11.56 10.18
N LYS A 116 17.17 -11.57 10.36
CA LYS A 116 18.11 -10.79 9.53
C LYS A 116 18.87 -11.71 8.58
N PRO A 117 18.62 -11.67 7.26
CA PRO A 117 19.28 -12.57 6.31
C PRO A 117 20.80 -12.54 6.39
N GLY A 118 21.40 -11.37 6.64
CA GLY A 118 22.86 -11.22 6.74
C GLY A 118 23.48 -11.80 8.02
N LYS A 119 22.66 -12.28 8.95
CA LYS A 119 23.06 -12.97 10.18
C LYS A 119 22.74 -14.46 10.14
N VAL A 120 21.60 -14.82 9.55
CA VAL A 120 21.16 -16.22 9.46
C VAL A 120 21.85 -16.94 8.31
N PHE A 121 21.97 -16.31 7.14
CA PHE A 121 22.47 -16.96 5.93
C PHE A 121 23.87 -16.46 5.55
N ASP A 122 24.90 -17.28 5.77
CA ASP A 122 26.28 -16.93 5.39
C ASP A 122 26.45 -16.68 3.89
N TRP A 123 25.60 -17.28 3.06
CA TRP A 123 25.59 -17.10 1.61
C TRP A 123 24.82 -15.84 1.16
N ALA A 124 23.96 -15.26 2.00
CA ALA A 124 23.16 -14.08 1.63
C ALA A 124 23.94 -12.77 1.84
N THR A 125 23.57 -11.75 1.09
CA THR A 125 24.14 -10.39 1.22
C THR A 125 23.62 -9.63 2.44
N GLY A 126 22.47 -10.04 3.00
CA GLY A 126 21.76 -9.30 4.04
C GLY A 126 20.87 -8.18 3.52
N GLN A 127 20.44 -8.26 2.26
CA GLN A 127 19.56 -7.29 1.61
C GLN A 127 18.45 -8.04 0.84
N SER A 128 17.43 -7.27 0.43
CA SER A 128 16.26 -7.75 -0.30
C SER A 128 15.49 -8.79 0.50
N ALA A 129 15.21 -8.51 1.79
CA ALA A 129 14.33 -9.30 2.64
C ALA A 129 12.85 -9.17 2.19
N TYR A 130 12.56 -9.63 0.97
CA TYR A 130 11.24 -9.55 0.34
C TYR A 130 10.34 -10.70 0.82
N ALA A 131 9.01 -10.55 0.69
CA ALA A 131 7.98 -11.60 0.72
C ALA A 131 8.36 -12.97 1.31
N GLY A 132 8.59 -13.04 2.63
CA GLY A 132 8.96 -14.29 3.28
C GLY A 132 7.72 -15.05 3.77
N HIS A 133 7.63 -16.36 3.50
CA HIS A 133 6.51 -17.19 3.94
C HIS A 133 6.95 -18.27 4.93
N ALA A 134 6.29 -18.33 6.09
CA ALA A 134 6.57 -19.33 7.11
C ALA A 134 5.45 -20.37 7.21
N THR A 135 5.81 -21.63 7.44
CA THR A 135 4.87 -22.73 7.59
C THR A 135 5.39 -23.76 8.59
N ARG A 136 4.49 -24.61 9.10
CA ARG A 136 4.85 -25.72 9.98
C ARG A 136 5.20 -26.96 9.17
N GLY A 137 6.36 -27.53 9.43
CA GLY A 137 6.80 -28.79 8.84
C GLY A 137 6.17 -30.02 9.51
N PRO A 138 6.32 -31.20 8.89
CA PRO A 138 5.78 -32.46 9.43
C PRO A 138 6.47 -32.91 10.73
N ASP A 139 7.66 -32.38 11.03
CA ASP A 139 8.38 -32.60 12.28
C ASP A 139 7.91 -31.67 13.43
N GLY A 140 6.91 -30.83 13.16
CA GLY A 140 6.32 -29.90 14.12
C GLY A 140 7.08 -28.58 14.30
N ARG A 141 8.23 -28.41 13.63
CA ARG A 141 9.02 -27.17 13.62
C ARG A 141 8.50 -26.18 12.58
N PHE A 142 8.97 -24.95 12.65
CA PHE A 142 8.61 -23.86 11.76
C PHE A 142 9.72 -23.60 10.74
N TYR A 143 9.35 -23.44 9.48
CA TYR A 143 10.25 -23.19 8.36
C TYR A 143 9.87 -21.88 7.68
N TRP A 144 10.81 -20.95 7.56
CA TRP A 144 10.61 -19.66 6.91
C TRP A 144 11.38 -19.60 5.58
N TYR A 145 10.63 -19.58 4.49
CA TYR A 145 11.11 -19.47 3.12
C TYR A 145 11.33 -17.99 2.80
N THR A 146 12.57 -17.60 2.53
CA THR A 146 13.00 -16.20 2.47
C THR A 146 13.66 -15.90 1.13
N PRO A 147 13.02 -15.13 0.23
CA PRO A 147 13.66 -14.69 -1.00
C PRO A 147 14.61 -13.53 -0.68
N VAL A 148 15.91 -13.75 -0.86
CA VAL A 148 16.97 -12.79 -0.50
C VAL A 148 18.07 -12.75 -1.57
N GLN A 149 18.87 -11.69 -1.58
CA GLN A 149 19.95 -11.57 -2.56
C GLN A 149 21.17 -12.43 -2.17
N TRP A 150 21.54 -13.39 -3.03
CA TRP A 150 22.71 -14.26 -2.93
C TRP A 150 24.03 -13.50 -3.20
N LYS A 151 25.10 -13.82 -2.46
CA LYS A 151 26.45 -13.23 -2.64
C LYS A 151 27.11 -13.56 -3.99
N ASN A 152 26.70 -14.64 -4.67
CA ASN A 152 27.26 -14.99 -5.97
C ASN A 152 26.95 -13.91 -7.02
N ARG A 153 27.98 -13.44 -7.73
CA ARG A 153 27.87 -12.37 -8.74
C ARG A 153 27.94 -12.90 -10.18
N ASP A 154 28.16 -14.20 -10.35
CA ASP A 154 28.32 -14.85 -11.65
C ASP A 154 26.98 -15.30 -12.25
N VAL A 155 25.87 -15.05 -11.56
CA VAL A 155 24.50 -15.37 -11.99
C VAL A 155 23.82 -14.14 -12.59
N ALA A 156 22.96 -14.35 -13.58
CA ALA A 156 22.26 -13.26 -14.26
C ALA A 156 21.31 -12.49 -13.31
N ASN A 157 20.71 -13.21 -12.36
CA ASN A 157 19.95 -12.65 -11.26
C ASN A 157 20.35 -13.33 -9.95
N ARG A 158 20.42 -12.54 -8.89
CA ARG A 158 20.95 -12.94 -7.58
C ARG A 158 19.85 -13.22 -6.55
N MET A 159 18.57 -12.99 -6.87
CA MET A 159 17.49 -13.41 -6.00
C MET A 159 17.45 -14.95 -5.91
N ALA A 160 17.37 -15.45 -4.69
CA ALA A 160 17.30 -16.86 -4.38
C ALA A 160 16.46 -17.07 -3.12
N ILE A 161 15.80 -18.22 -3.01
CA ILE A 161 14.99 -18.58 -1.85
C ILE A 161 15.85 -19.41 -0.89
N GLY A 162 16.01 -18.90 0.34
CA GLY A 162 16.58 -19.61 1.48
C GLY A 162 15.50 -20.24 2.37
N VAL A 163 15.91 -21.10 3.31
CA VAL A 163 15.03 -21.67 4.32
C VAL A 163 15.67 -21.53 5.68
N ALA A 164 15.01 -20.81 6.59
CA ALA A 164 15.35 -20.82 8.00
C ALA A 164 14.44 -21.79 8.76
N VAL A 165 14.89 -22.31 9.90
CA VAL A 165 14.14 -23.22 10.76
C VAL A 165 14.16 -22.74 12.22
N SER A 166 13.08 -23.01 12.96
CA SER A 166 12.91 -22.68 14.37
C SER A 166 11.97 -23.67 15.05
N ASP A 167 12.13 -23.89 16.36
CA ASP A 167 11.18 -24.64 17.19
C ASP A 167 9.97 -23.78 17.62
N SER A 168 9.99 -22.48 17.34
CA SER A 168 8.98 -21.48 17.70
C SER A 168 8.59 -20.62 16.50
N PRO A 169 7.32 -20.20 16.37
CA PRO A 169 6.86 -19.37 15.25
C PRO A 169 7.51 -17.97 15.24
N VAL A 170 8.13 -17.55 16.34
CA VAL A 170 8.81 -16.25 16.47
C VAL A 170 10.33 -16.40 16.62
N GLY A 171 10.90 -17.55 16.25
CA GLY A 171 12.33 -17.78 16.34
C GLY A 171 12.81 -18.23 17.73
N PRO A 172 14.13 -18.24 17.97
CA PRO A 172 15.19 -17.79 17.07
C PRO A 172 15.32 -18.66 15.80
N TRP A 173 15.83 -18.07 14.72
CA TRP A 173 15.92 -18.71 13.40
C TRP A 173 17.36 -19.11 13.04
N GLU A 174 17.52 -20.30 12.46
CA GLU A 174 18.79 -20.84 11.97
C GLU A 174 18.70 -21.20 10.48
N ASP A 175 19.81 -21.13 9.74
CA ASP A 175 19.86 -21.60 8.35
C ASP A 175 19.66 -23.13 8.31
N ALA A 176 18.57 -23.57 7.70
CA ALA A 176 18.19 -24.98 7.67
C ALA A 176 19.03 -25.82 6.70
N ILE A 177 19.83 -25.19 5.82
CA ILE A 177 20.49 -25.85 4.69
C ILE A 177 21.99 -25.50 4.60
N GLY A 178 22.36 -24.24 4.83
CA GLY A 178 23.71 -23.70 4.62
C GLY A 178 23.96 -23.16 3.20
N LYS A 179 22.94 -23.17 2.33
CA LYS A 179 22.96 -22.67 0.95
C LYS A 179 21.53 -22.32 0.50
N PRO A 180 21.33 -21.61 -0.62
CA PRO A 180 19.99 -21.42 -1.17
C PRO A 180 19.27 -22.74 -1.45
N LEU A 181 17.96 -22.79 -1.20
CA LEU A 181 17.07 -23.88 -1.62
C LEU A 181 16.84 -23.84 -3.13
N LEU A 182 16.55 -22.66 -3.67
CA LEU A 182 16.20 -22.46 -5.07
C LEU A 182 16.84 -21.17 -5.60
N THR A 183 17.49 -21.26 -6.77
CA THR A 183 18.21 -20.16 -7.41
C THR A 183 17.77 -19.92 -8.85
N TRP A 184 18.21 -18.80 -9.43
CA TRP A 184 18.07 -18.55 -10.87
C TRP A 184 18.59 -19.69 -11.74
N LEU A 185 19.71 -20.32 -11.37
CA LEU A 185 20.35 -21.38 -12.16
C LEU A 185 19.47 -22.63 -12.22
N ASP A 186 18.75 -22.95 -11.14
CA ASP A 186 17.85 -24.11 -11.09
C ASP A 186 16.65 -23.92 -12.02
N VAL A 187 16.18 -22.68 -12.18
CA VAL A 187 14.99 -22.36 -12.97
C VAL A 187 15.33 -22.07 -14.44
N PHE A 188 16.47 -21.44 -14.72
CA PHE A 188 16.79 -20.86 -16.03
C PHE A 188 18.17 -21.25 -16.57
N GLY A 189 18.97 -22.02 -15.84
CA GLY A 189 20.34 -22.34 -16.22
C GLY A 189 21.19 -21.07 -16.38
N ASP A 190 21.96 -21.00 -17.48
CA ASP A 190 22.82 -19.87 -17.82
C ASP A 190 22.10 -18.73 -18.56
N SER A 191 20.78 -18.83 -18.74
CA SER A 191 19.99 -17.81 -19.41
C SER A 191 20.12 -16.46 -18.69
N ARG A 192 20.18 -15.38 -19.47
CA ARG A 192 20.09 -13.99 -18.98
C ARG A 192 18.68 -13.42 -19.03
N ARG A 193 17.69 -14.24 -19.37
CA ARG A 193 16.27 -13.88 -19.47
C ARG A 193 15.45 -14.84 -18.63
N GLY A 194 14.58 -14.30 -17.80
CA GLY A 194 13.78 -15.08 -16.84
C GLY A 194 13.00 -14.16 -15.91
N GLN A 195 12.23 -14.80 -15.03
CA GLN A 195 11.48 -14.15 -13.95
C GLN A 195 12.30 -14.11 -12.66
N GLU A 196 12.01 -13.19 -11.73
CA GLU A 196 12.60 -13.25 -10.38
C GLU A 196 12.24 -14.58 -9.70
N VAL A 197 13.16 -15.08 -8.88
CA VAL A 197 12.90 -16.19 -7.95
C VAL A 197 12.58 -15.59 -6.59
N ILE A 198 11.34 -15.08 -6.46
CA ILE A 198 10.81 -14.35 -5.30
C ILE A 198 9.39 -14.83 -4.99
N ASP A 199 8.83 -14.31 -3.90
CA ASP A 199 7.46 -14.55 -3.44
C ASP A 199 7.14 -16.04 -3.25
N PRO A 200 7.94 -16.77 -2.44
CA PRO A 200 7.63 -18.16 -2.10
C PRO A 200 6.31 -18.26 -1.34
N HIS A 201 5.52 -19.26 -1.70
CA HIS A 201 4.40 -19.72 -0.90
C HIS A 201 4.49 -21.24 -0.76
N VAL A 202 4.24 -21.73 0.44
CA VAL A 202 4.34 -23.17 0.75
C VAL A 202 2.98 -23.69 1.18
N PHE A 203 2.49 -24.68 0.45
CA PHE A 203 1.22 -25.31 0.73
C PHE A 203 1.43 -26.79 0.99
N THR A 204 0.90 -27.27 2.12
CA THR A 204 0.86 -28.68 2.49
C THR A 204 -0.55 -29.19 2.22
N ASP A 205 -0.69 -30.14 1.31
CA ASP A 205 -1.97 -30.76 0.98
C ASP A 205 -2.39 -31.77 2.05
N ASP A 206 -3.65 -32.20 2.01
CA ASP A 206 -4.24 -33.13 2.99
C ASP A 206 -3.53 -34.50 3.03
N ASP A 207 -2.85 -34.88 1.93
CA ASP A 207 -2.07 -36.11 1.83
C ASP A 207 -0.64 -35.99 2.38
N GLY A 208 -0.25 -34.80 2.87
CA GLY A 208 1.07 -34.48 3.38
C GLY A 208 2.09 -34.09 2.31
N THR A 209 1.72 -34.06 1.03
CA THR A 209 2.58 -33.53 -0.03
C THR A 209 2.75 -32.03 0.15
N VAL A 210 4.00 -31.57 0.12
CA VAL A 210 4.34 -30.16 0.27
C VAL A 210 4.74 -29.59 -1.09
N TYR A 211 4.20 -28.42 -1.42
CA TYR A 211 4.44 -27.70 -2.67
C TYR A 211 5.01 -26.32 -2.36
N LEU A 212 6.08 -25.94 -3.08
CA LEU A 212 6.60 -24.59 -3.12
C LEU A 212 6.13 -23.92 -4.42
N TYR A 213 5.35 -22.86 -4.28
CA TYR A 213 4.93 -21.95 -5.34
C TYR A 213 5.78 -20.69 -5.30
N TRP A 214 6.00 -20.09 -6.45
CA TRP A 214 6.63 -18.78 -6.57
C TRP A 214 6.35 -18.20 -7.95
N GLY A 215 6.59 -16.91 -8.14
CA GLY A 215 6.50 -16.33 -9.47
C GLY A 215 6.47 -14.81 -9.48
N SER A 216 6.88 -14.26 -10.61
CA SER A 216 6.78 -12.84 -10.92
C SER A 216 6.62 -12.64 -12.41
N TRP A 217 6.29 -11.43 -12.83
CA TRP A 217 6.09 -10.99 -14.21
C TRP A 217 5.43 -12.03 -15.13
N TYR A 218 4.16 -12.32 -14.85
CA TYR A 218 3.28 -13.14 -15.70
C TYR A 218 3.56 -14.64 -15.72
N VAL A 219 4.43 -15.16 -14.85
CA VAL A 219 4.69 -16.59 -14.77
C VAL A 219 4.78 -17.09 -13.32
N ALA A 220 3.76 -17.85 -12.90
CA ALA A 220 3.79 -18.64 -11.69
C ALA A 220 4.39 -20.03 -11.93
N ARG A 221 5.08 -20.57 -10.92
CA ARG A 221 5.74 -21.88 -10.93
C ARG A 221 5.43 -22.64 -9.65
N VAL A 222 5.62 -23.96 -9.73
CA VAL A 222 5.49 -24.87 -8.59
C VAL A 222 6.51 -25.99 -8.68
N VAL A 223 7.02 -26.43 -7.54
CA VAL A 223 7.82 -27.66 -7.37
C VAL A 223 7.39 -28.35 -6.08
N LYS A 224 7.54 -29.68 -6.00
CA LYS A 224 7.34 -30.37 -4.73
C LYS A 224 8.52 -30.10 -3.80
N LEU A 225 8.27 -30.12 -2.50
CA LEU A 225 9.30 -30.16 -1.48
C LEU A 225 9.38 -31.56 -0.89
N ALA A 226 10.61 -31.98 -0.56
CA ALA A 226 10.84 -33.15 0.26
C ALA A 226 10.23 -32.97 1.65
N PRO A 227 9.83 -34.05 2.36
CA PRO A 227 9.32 -33.96 3.72
C PRO A 227 10.27 -33.31 4.73
N SER A 228 11.56 -33.20 4.41
CA SER A 228 12.54 -32.46 5.21
C SER A 228 12.38 -30.95 5.17
N MET A 229 11.50 -30.42 4.30
CA MET A 229 11.26 -28.99 4.04
C MET A 229 12.47 -28.22 3.45
N THR A 230 13.58 -28.91 3.21
CA THR A 230 14.91 -28.34 2.88
C THR A 230 15.45 -28.77 1.52
N ALA A 231 14.65 -29.46 0.71
CA ALA A 231 15.02 -29.88 -0.64
C ALA A 231 13.79 -29.88 -1.55
N THR A 232 13.99 -29.59 -2.84
CA THR A 232 12.96 -29.74 -3.87
C THR A 232 12.95 -31.16 -4.44
N GLU A 233 11.79 -31.65 -4.84
CA GLU A 233 11.62 -32.95 -5.50
C GLU A 233 10.93 -32.82 -6.86
N GLY A 234 11.49 -33.48 -7.87
CA GLY A 234 10.91 -33.53 -9.21
C GLY A 234 11.15 -32.27 -10.04
N GLU A 235 10.29 -32.06 -11.03
CA GLU A 235 10.42 -31.00 -12.03
C GLU A 235 9.73 -29.70 -11.58
N ILE A 236 10.37 -28.57 -11.88
CA ILE A 236 9.77 -27.24 -11.79
C ILE A 236 8.75 -27.07 -12.91
N LYS A 237 7.48 -26.88 -12.55
CA LYS A 237 6.39 -26.70 -13.50
C LYS A 237 5.98 -25.24 -13.59
N ARG A 238 5.67 -24.78 -14.80
CA ARG A 238 4.93 -23.52 -14.99
C ARG A 238 3.45 -23.80 -14.82
N LEU A 239 2.76 -22.92 -14.11
CA LEU A 239 1.32 -23.00 -13.94
C LEU A 239 0.62 -22.37 -15.15
N ALA A 240 -0.55 -22.90 -15.48
CA ALA A 240 -1.37 -22.46 -16.61
C ALA A 240 -2.77 -22.06 -16.12
N GLY A 241 -3.44 -21.22 -16.91
CA GLY A 241 -4.84 -20.82 -16.67
C GLY A 241 -5.05 -19.65 -15.70
N LEU A 242 -3.97 -19.02 -15.26
CA LEU A 242 -4.02 -17.77 -14.49
C LEU A 242 -4.20 -16.58 -15.44
N ASP A 243 -5.25 -15.79 -15.24
CA ASP A 243 -5.49 -14.56 -16.00
C ASP A 243 -4.67 -13.41 -15.42
N ALA A 244 -3.91 -12.71 -16.26
CA ALA A 244 -3.14 -11.51 -15.89
C ALA A 244 -2.35 -11.61 -14.57
N PHE A 245 -1.83 -12.80 -14.25
CA PHE A 245 -0.92 -13.01 -13.13
C PHE A 245 0.24 -12.02 -13.21
N PHE A 246 0.62 -11.41 -12.10
CA PHE A 246 1.81 -10.60 -11.99
C PHE A 246 2.83 -11.28 -11.08
N GLU A 247 2.51 -11.49 -9.80
CA GLU A 247 3.39 -12.12 -8.80
C GLU A 247 2.59 -12.70 -7.61
N ALA A 248 3.30 -13.13 -6.56
CA ALA A 248 2.74 -13.52 -5.26
C ALA A 248 1.62 -14.59 -5.27
N PRO A 249 1.89 -15.84 -5.74
CA PRO A 249 0.89 -16.90 -5.71
C PRO A 249 0.62 -17.38 -4.26
N TRP A 250 -0.62 -17.37 -3.80
CA TRP A 250 -1.02 -17.88 -2.48
C TRP A 250 -2.07 -18.99 -2.60
N VAL A 251 -1.67 -20.23 -2.32
CA VAL A 251 -2.52 -21.43 -2.46
C VAL A 251 -3.08 -21.89 -1.13
N PHE A 252 -4.38 -22.16 -1.10
CA PHE A 252 -5.05 -22.82 0.01
C PHE A 252 -6.16 -23.73 -0.52
N LYS A 253 -6.70 -24.59 0.33
CA LYS A 253 -7.75 -25.55 -0.02
C LYS A 253 -8.97 -25.34 0.85
N ARG A 254 -10.15 -25.38 0.24
CA ARG A 254 -11.44 -25.28 0.94
C ARG A 254 -12.45 -26.18 0.23
N ASP A 255 -13.14 -27.02 1.01
CA ASP A 255 -14.17 -27.94 0.52
C ASP A 255 -13.73 -28.80 -0.68
N GLY A 256 -12.47 -29.26 -0.66
CA GLY A 256 -11.89 -30.11 -1.71
C GLY A 256 -11.42 -29.36 -2.97
N VAL A 257 -11.59 -28.04 -3.04
CA VAL A 257 -11.17 -27.18 -4.15
C VAL A 257 -9.91 -26.40 -3.75
N TYR A 258 -8.95 -26.29 -4.67
CA TYR A 258 -7.78 -25.45 -4.50
C TYR A 258 -8.08 -24.05 -4.99
N TYR A 259 -7.66 -23.07 -4.22
CA TYR A 259 -7.77 -21.65 -4.52
C TYR A 259 -6.37 -21.06 -4.59
N MET A 260 -6.15 -20.13 -5.51
CA MET A 260 -4.94 -19.33 -5.60
C MET A 260 -5.31 -17.86 -5.62
N LEU A 261 -4.92 -17.09 -4.60
CA LEU A 261 -4.84 -15.63 -4.72
C LEU A 261 -3.53 -15.26 -5.40
N TYR A 262 -3.51 -14.13 -6.10
CA TYR A 262 -2.29 -13.60 -6.69
C TYR A 262 -2.44 -12.13 -7.05
N ASP A 263 -1.30 -11.46 -7.20
CA ASP A 263 -1.29 -10.10 -7.72
C ASP A 263 -1.72 -10.12 -9.20
N TRP A 264 -2.86 -9.49 -9.49
CA TRP A 264 -3.49 -9.42 -10.79
C TRP A 264 -3.26 -8.06 -11.42
N LYS A 265 -2.75 -8.04 -12.65
CA LYS A 265 -2.34 -6.80 -13.31
C LYS A 265 -2.63 -6.75 -14.80
N ARG A 266 -3.55 -5.86 -15.19
CA ARG A 266 -3.86 -5.53 -16.59
C ARG A 266 -4.00 -4.02 -16.73
N GLY A 267 -2.88 -3.34 -16.97
CA GLY A 267 -2.83 -1.88 -17.13
C GLY A 267 -3.89 -1.36 -18.12
N GLY A 268 -4.58 -0.28 -17.76
CA GLY A 268 -5.70 0.28 -18.52
C GLY A 268 -7.05 -0.42 -18.29
N SER A 269 -7.12 -1.44 -17.44
CA SER A 269 -8.39 -2.03 -17.03
C SER A 269 -9.06 -1.22 -15.92
N LYS A 270 -10.35 -1.46 -15.67
CA LYS A 270 -11.08 -0.84 -14.56
C LYS A 270 -10.49 -1.14 -13.17
N TRP A 271 -9.75 -2.24 -13.02
CA TRP A 271 -9.19 -2.69 -11.74
C TRP A 271 -7.76 -2.20 -11.52
N THR A 272 -7.00 -2.06 -12.60
CA THR A 272 -5.64 -1.52 -12.60
C THR A 272 -5.51 -0.51 -13.75
N PRO A 273 -6.03 0.73 -13.57
CA PRO A 273 -5.99 1.76 -14.61
C PRO A 273 -4.54 2.13 -14.98
N SER A 274 -3.65 2.21 -13.99
CA SER A 274 -2.22 2.31 -14.21
C SER A 274 -1.58 0.93 -14.43
N ASN A 275 -0.55 0.85 -15.28
CA ASN A 275 0.32 -0.32 -15.40
C ASN A 275 1.38 -0.39 -14.28
N TYR A 276 1.31 0.48 -13.27
CA TYR A 276 2.07 0.36 -12.03
C TYR A 276 1.24 -0.23 -10.90
N GLN A 277 -0.09 -0.08 -10.96
CA GLN A 277 -1.05 -0.63 -10.00
C GLN A 277 -1.31 -2.12 -10.22
N ALA A 278 -1.80 -2.75 -9.16
CA ALA A 278 -2.04 -4.17 -9.06
C ALA A 278 -3.25 -4.41 -8.16
N ALA A 279 -3.98 -5.51 -8.36
CA ALA A 279 -5.22 -5.87 -7.66
C ALA A 279 -5.12 -7.32 -7.16
N ILE A 280 -6.00 -7.78 -6.27
CA ILE A 280 -6.01 -9.19 -5.85
C ILE A 280 -7.04 -9.95 -6.68
N GLY A 281 -6.55 -10.82 -7.56
CA GLY A 281 -7.34 -11.80 -8.27
C GLY A 281 -7.30 -13.16 -7.58
N TYR A 282 -8.28 -14.02 -7.89
CA TYR A 282 -8.20 -15.42 -7.52
C TYR A 282 -8.60 -16.37 -8.65
N ALA A 283 -8.05 -17.58 -8.58
CA ALA A 283 -8.37 -18.70 -9.46
C ALA A 283 -8.62 -19.97 -8.64
N THR A 284 -9.31 -20.93 -9.24
CA THR A 284 -9.59 -22.24 -8.62
C THR A 284 -9.06 -23.39 -9.48
N ALA A 285 -8.83 -24.54 -8.85
CA ALA A 285 -8.43 -25.78 -9.53
C ALA A 285 -8.90 -27.02 -8.76
N GLU A 286 -8.98 -28.16 -9.46
CA GLU A 286 -9.23 -29.49 -8.87
C GLU A 286 -7.94 -30.17 -8.37
N SER A 287 -6.78 -29.57 -8.64
CA SER A 287 -5.45 -30.10 -8.32
C SER A 287 -4.54 -28.96 -7.87
N PRO A 288 -3.59 -29.21 -6.94
CA PRO A 288 -2.64 -28.18 -6.51
C PRO A 288 -1.71 -27.73 -7.66
N LEU A 289 -1.65 -28.50 -8.75
CA LEU A 289 -0.85 -28.17 -9.94
C LEU A 289 -1.65 -27.47 -11.05
N GLY A 290 -2.94 -27.20 -10.84
CA GLY A 290 -3.83 -26.71 -11.87
C GLY A 290 -4.29 -27.79 -12.86
N PRO A 291 -4.74 -27.41 -14.08
CA PRO A 291 -4.81 -26.03 -14.57
C PRO A 291 -5.73 -25.17 -13.70
N TRP A 292 -5.38 -23.89 -13.58
CA TRP A 292 -6.16 -22.92 -12.82
C TRP A 292 -7.24 -22.30 -13.69
N GLU A 293 -8.34 -21.89 -13.08
CA GLU A 293 -9.42 -21.17 -13.73
C GLU A 293 -9.68 -19.86 -12.98
N PHE A 294 -9.40 -18.72 -13.62
CA PHE A 294 -9.68 -17.41 -13.05
C PHE A 294 -11.16 -17.25 -12.70
N GLN A 295 -11.43 -16.69 -11.53
CA GLN A 295 -12.79 -16.51 -11.02
C GLN A 295 -13.18 -15.04 -10.96
N ASP A 296 -12.54 -14.24 -10.11
CA ASP A 296 -12.88 -12.83 -9.92
C ASP A 296 -11.72 -12.02 -9.32
N ILE A 297 -11.92 -10.71 -9.24
CA ILE A 297 -11.10 -9.80 -8.44
C ILE A 297 -11.79 -9.60 -7.09
N ILE A 298 -11.07 -9.85 -6.00
CA ILE A 298 -11.63 -9.74 -4.64
C ILE A 298 -11.21 -8.44 -3.95
N LEU A 299 -10.13 -7.80 -4.39
CA LEU A 299 -9.70 -6.51 -3.86
C LEU A 299 -9.15 -5.70 -5.02
N SER A 300 -9.75 -4.56 -5.31
CA SER A 300 -9.21 -3.58 -6.26
C SER A 300 -7.87 -3.04 -5.76
N GLY A 301 -7.14 -2.28 -6.59
CA GLY A 301 -5.87 -1.71 -6.16
C GLY A 301 -5.93 -0.97 -4.81
N THR A 302 -4.82 -1.05 -4.07
CA THR A 302 -4.64 -0.33 -2.82
C THR A 302 -4.01 1.03 -3.10
N SER A 303 -3.66 1.75 -2.04
CA SER A 303 -2.86 2.96 -2.19
C SER A 303 -1.42 2.71 -2.63
N SER A 304 -0.93 1.46 -2.60
CA SER A 304 0.40 1.10 -3.10
C SER A 304 0.38 0.77 -4.60
N THR A 305 1.56 0.72 -5.23
CA THR A 305 1.72 0.31 -6.64
C THR A 305 1.48 -1.19 -6.79
N THR A 306 2.11 -2.00 -5.94
CA THR A 306 1.85 -3.45 -5.90
C THR A 306 0.89 -3.79 -4.76
N VAL A 307 0.31 -4.99 -4.81
CA VAL A 307 -0.37 -5.62 -3.69
C VAL A 307 0.15 -7.05 -3.55
N HIS A 308 0.43 -7.50 -2.33
CA HIS A 308 0.84 -8.87 -2.07
C HIS A 308 -0.27 -9.59 -1.30
N PRO A 309 -1.00 -10.52 -1.93
CA PRO A 309 -2.14 -11.15 -1.29
C PRO A 309 -1.74 -12.38 -0.47
N SER A 310 -2.45 -12.57 0.62
CA SER A 310 -2.48 -13.84 1.32
C SER A 310 -3.78 -14.00 2.08
N MET A 311 -4.14 -15.24 2.40
CA MET A 311 -5.37 -15.53 3.12
C MET A 311 -5.23 -16.74 4.06
N VAL A 312 -5.79 -16.64 5.26
CA VAL A 312 -5.74 -17.71 6.26
C VAL A 312 -7.07 -17.88 6.97
N GLU A 313 -7.39 -19.11 7.37
CA GLU A 313 -8.45 -19.36 8.33
C GLU A 313 -7.89 -19.28 9.76
N HIS A 314 -8.53 -18.46 10.60
CA HIS A 314 -8.19 -18.32 12.00
C HIS A 314 -9.47 -18.18 12.83
N ASP A 315 -9.64 -19.06 13.80
CA ASP A 315 -10.83 -19.15 14.66
C ASP A 315 -12.17 -19.16 13.91
N GLY A 316 -12.23 -19.96 12.82
CA GLY A 316 -13.43 -20.16 12.01
C GLY A 316 -13.79 -18.99 11.09
N ARG A 317 -12.94 -17.96 11.00
CA ARG A 317 -13.08 -16.82 10.09
C ARG A 317 -11.92 -16.80 9.10
N TRP A 318 -12.17 -16.30 7.90
CA TRP A 318 -11.14 -16.14 6.87
C TRP A 318 -10.65 -14.70 6.84
N TRP A 319 -9.34 -14.52 6.79
CA TRP A 319 -8.69 -13.22 6.86
C TRP A 319 -7.77 -13.04 5.67
N VAL A 320 -7.99 -11.97 4.90
CA VAL A 320 -7.09 -11.55 3.83
C VAL A 320 -6.14 -10.51 4.39
N THR A 321 -4.84 -10.72 4.17
CA THR A 321 -3.82 -9.71 4.45
C THR A 321 -3.24 -9.21 3.13
N TYR A 322 -2.89 -7.92 3.13
CA TYR A 322 -2.36 -7.21 1.98
C TYR A 322 -1.54 -6.00 2.48
N HIS A 323 -0.95 -5.23 1.57
CA HIS A 323 -0.26 -3.99 1.94
C HIS A 323 -0.81 -2.76 1.25
N THR A 324 -0.64 -1.63 1.93
CA THR A 324 -1.01 -0.28 1.51
C THR A 324 0.20 0.65 1.71
N LYS A 325 0.04 1.95 1.43
CA LYS A 325 0.97 3.01 1.86
C LYS A 325 0.34 3.95 2.89
N ASP A 326 -0.65 3.46 3.65
CA ASP A 326 -1.54 4.31 4.46
C ASP A 326 -0.96 4.70 5.83
N SER A 327 0.14 4.09 6.25
CA SER A 327 0.82 4.45 7.50
C SER A 327 1.35 5.89 7.45
N ALA A 328 1.49 6.53 8.62
CA ALA A 328 2.07 7.85 8.71
C ALA A 328 3.47 7.88 8.08
N GLY A 329 3.67 8.77 7.11
CA GLY A 329 4.91 8.81 6.34
C GLY A 329 5.13 7.59 5.44
N GLY A 330 4.10 6.80 5.10
CA GLY A 330 4.19 5.68 4.18
C GLY A 330 4.49 6.12 2.74
N GLY A 331 4.78 5.13 1.89
CA GLY A 331 5.04 5.31 0.46
C GLY A 331 5.16 3.98 -0.27
N HIS A 332 5.40 4.03 -1.58
CA HIS A 332 5.51 2.81 -2.41
C HIS A 332 6.64 1.85 -2.01
N PHE A 333 7.64 2.35 -1.27
CA PHE A 333 8.76 1.57 -0.69
C PHE A 333 8.82 1.67 0.83
N ARG A 334 7.71 2.10 1.45
CA ARG A 334 7.46 2.24 2.89
C ARG A 334 6.01 1.82 3.15
N ARG A 335 5.75 0.56 2.87
CA ARG A 335 4.40 -0.01 2.86
C ARG A 335 3.96 -0.38 4.27
N SER A 336 2.68 -0.68 4.41
CA SER A 336 2.07 -1.06 5.68
C SER A 336 1.07 -2.19 5.48
N VAL A 337 1.15 -3.22 6.32
CA VAL A 337 0.22 -4.36 6.29
C VAL A 337 -1.16 -3.94 6.77
N ALA A 338 -2.17 -4.46 6.08
CA ALA A 338 -3.57 -4.40 6.43
C ALA A 338 -4.16 -5.83 6.48
N ILE A 339 -5.24 -5.99 7.24
CA ILE A 339 -5.99 -7.24 7.40
C ILE A 339 -7.49 -6.96 7.40
N ASP A 340 -8.25 -7.71 6.61
CA ASP A 340 -9.71 -7.62 6.59
C ASP A 340 -10.34 -9.02 6.51
N GLU A 341 -11.54 -9.16 7.05
CA GLU A 341 -12.29 -10.42 6.98
C GLU A 341 -12.77 -10.69 5.55
N ALA A 342 -12.61 -11.92 5.09
CA ALA A 342 -13.14 -12.39 3.82
C ALA A 342 -14.42 -13.21 4.05
N HIS A 343 -15.42 -12.92 3.22
CA HIS A 343 -16.70 -13.60 3.25
C HIS A 343 -16.92 -14.45 2.00
N TRP A 344 -17.80 -15.42 2.13
CA TRP A 344 -18.03 -16.44 1.12
C TRP A 344 -19.50 -16.49 0.70
N ASP A 345 -19.75 -16.67 -0.59
CA ASP A 345 -21.05 -17.09 -1.14
C ASP A 345 -20.86 -18.45 -1.82
N GLY A 346 -21.17 -19.53 -1.08
CA GLY A 346 -20.80 -20.88 -1.47
C GLY A 346 -19.29 -21.04 -1.68
N ALA A 347 -18.89 -21.28 -2.93
CA ALA A 347 -17.49 -21.41 -3.35
C ALA A 347 -16.84 -20.08 -3.76
N LYS A 348 -17.63 -18.99 -3.91
CA LYS A 348 -17.13 -17.68 -4.34
C LYS A 348 -16.59 -16.91 -3.13
N ILE A 349 -15.42 -16.29 -3.31
CA ILE A 349 -14.90 -15.26 -2.40
C ILE A 349 -15.60 -13.95 -2.75
N LEU A 350 -16.25 -13.32 -1.77
CA LEU A 350 -16.86 -12.00 -1.96
C LEU A 350 -15.79 -10.91 -1.97
N PRO A 351 -16.03 -9.77 -2.65
CA PRO A 351 -15.12 -8.64 -2.61
C PRO A 351 -14.82 -8.20 -1.17
N VAL A 352 -13.54 -8.10 -0.84
CA VAL A 352 -13.02 -7.65 0.45
C VAL A 352 -13.20 -6.14 0.55
N LYS A 353 -13.87 -5.69 1.61
CA LYS A 353 -14.01 -4.28 1.93
C LYS A 353 -12.80 -3.85 2.76
N GLN A 354 -11.95 -3.00 2.19
CA GLN A 354 -10.85 -2.40 2.94
C GLN A 354 -11.40 -1.58 4.10
N THR A 355 -10.80 -1.72 5.29
CA THR A 355 -11.10 -0.89 6.46
C THR A 355 -9.94 0.06 6.77
N TRP A 356 -10.22 1.11 7.54
CA TRP A 356 -9.22 2.07 8.02
C TRP A 356 -9.53 2.46 9.47
N ALA A 357 -8.50 2.43 10.32
CA ALA A 357 -8.59 2.96 11.69
C ALA A 357 -8.87 4.47 11.70
N ASP A 358 -8.26 5.18 10.76
CA ASP A 358 -8.50 6.58 10.47
C ASP A 358 -9.06 6.71 9.06
N ASP A 359 -10.38 6.55 8.94
CA ASP A 359 -11.12 6.58 7.68
C ASP A 359 -10.83 7.89 6.91
N PRO A 360 -10.22 7.81 5.71
CA PRO A 360 -9.96 8.98 4.88
C PRO A 360 -11.20 9.83 4.57
N ALA A 361 -12.41 9.26 4.62
CA ALA A 361 -13.69 9.94 4.43
C ALA A 361 -14.14 10.76 5.65
N LEU A 362 -13.53 10.56 6.82
CA LEU A 362 -13.80 11.29 8.06
C LEU A 362 -12.66 12.25 8.45
N ARG A 363 -11.56 12.29 7.70
CA ARG A 363 -10.47 13.25 7.91
C ARG A 363 -10.92 14.67 7.59
N LEU A 364 -10.86 15.56 8.59
CA LEU A 364 -11.13 16.98 8.41
C LEU A 364 -10.14 17.58 7.41
N THR A 365 -10.67 18.29 6.42
CA THR A 365 -9.88 18.95 5.38
C THR A 365 -10.68 20.07 4.76
N ASN A 366 -10.00 21.16 4.40
CA ASN A 366 -10.59 22.22 3.61
C ASN A 366 -10.47 21.94 2.09
N ASN A 367 -9.79 20.86 1.69
CA ASN A 367 -9.69 20.44 0.30
C ASN A 367 -10.99 19.74 -0.15
N VAL A 368 -11.80 20.42 -0.96
CA VAL A 368 -13.04 19.89 -1.54
C VAL A 368 -12.84 19.15 -2.86
N ALA A 369 -11.61 19.07 -3.38
CA ALA A 369 -11.34 18.34 -4.62
C ALA A 369 -11.63 16.84 -4.48
N ARG A 370 -11.51 16.29 -3.26
CA ARG A 370 -11.69 14.86 -2.96
C ARG A 370 -13.13 14.38 -3.18
N GLU A 371 -14.08 15.32 -3.16
CA GLU A 371 -15.51 15.08 -3.36
C GLU A 371 -15.96 15.38 -4.80
N ALA A 372 -15.04 15.80 -5.68
CA ALA A 372 -15.35 16.10 -7.07
C ALA A 372 -15.18 14.87 -7.96
N GLU A 373 -16.05 14.76 -8.96
CA GLU A 373 -15.73 14.01 -10.17
C GLU A 373 -14.66 14.73 -10.97
N VAL A 374 -13.65 13.99 -11.41
CA VAL A 374 -12.49 14.54 -12.14
C VAL A 374 -12.52 14.13 -13.61
N SER A 375 -12.19 15.08 -14.49
CA SER A 375 -12.05 14.83 -15.93
C SER A 375 -10.94 15.69 -16.53
N ALA A 376 -10.48 15.33 -17.72
CA ALA A 376 -9.50 16.10 -18.47
C ALA A 376 -9.79 16.05 -19.97
N SER A 377 -9.29 17.02 -20.73
CA SER A 377 -9.29 16.96 -22.20
C SER A 377 -8.51 15.76 -22.74
N PHE A 378 -7.49 15.32 -22.00
CA PHE A 378 -6.70 14.14 -22.30
C PHE A 378 -5.93 13.68 -21.05
N THR A 379 -5.76 12.37 -20.91
CA THR A 379 -4.86 11.74 -19.94
C THR A 379 -4.08 10.65 -20.65
N GLU A 380 -2.76 10.62 -20.48
CA GLU A 380 -1.96 9.49 -20.95
C GLU A 380 -2.30 8.26 -20.10
N GLN A 381 -2.87 7.21 -20.70
CA GLN A 381 -3.18 5.97 -19.98
C GLN A 381 -2.79 4.74 -20.80
N PRO A 382 -2.09 3.77 -20.19
CA PRO A 382 -1.26 3.85 -18.97
C PRO A 382 0.04 4.65 -19.23
N PRO A 383 0.71 5.25 -18.22
CA PRO A 383 0.67 4.88 -16.80
C PRO A 383 -0.09 5.85 -15.87
N MET A 384 -0.47 7.03 -16.36
CA MET A 384 -1.04 8.10 -15.53
C MET A 384 -2.52 7.84 -15.25
N THR A 385 -3.09 8.53 -14.26
CA THR A 385 -4.51 8.43 -13.94
C THR A 385 -5.08 9.78 -13.53
N LEU A 386 -6.39 9.97 -13.76
CA LEU A 386 -7.11 11.14 -13.27
C LEU A 386 -7.22 11.15 -11.74
N ALA A 387 -7.28 9.97 -11.12
CA ALA A 387 -7.46 9.84 -9.67
C ALA A 387 -6.35 10.50 -8.86
N ALA A 388 -5.13 10.58 -9.41
CA ALA A 388 -4.01 11.26 -8.77
C ALA A 388 -4.26 12.76 -8.53
N LEU A 389 -5.17 13.39 -9.27
CA LEU A 389 -5.42 14.82 -9.07
C LEU A 389 -6.12 15.10 -7.73
N ASN A 390 -6.89 14.17 -7.18
CA ASN A 390 -7.73 14.41 -5.99
C ASN A 390 -7.82 13.24 -5.01
N ASP A 391 -6.82 12.37 -4.95
CA ASP A 391 -6.80 11.27 -3.97
C ASP A 391 -6.36 11.74 -2.57
N GLY A 392 -5.88 12.98 -2.44
CA GLY A 392 -5.44 13.59 -1.19
C GLY A 392 -4.09 13.05 -0.70
N ARG A 393 -3.23 12.61 -1.62
CA ARG A 393 -1.93 11.99 -1.31
C ARG A 393 -0.80 12.69 -2.08
N PRO A 394 -0.49 13.96 -1.75
CA PRO A 394 0.68 14.63 -2.31
C PRO A 394 1.96 13.84 -1.94
N GLU A 395 2.62 13.30 -2.95
CA GLU A 395 3.62 12.22 -2.86
C GLU A 395 4.84 12.45 -1.95
N THR A 396 5.48 11.33 -1.58
CA THR A 396 6.89 11.28 -1.14
C THR A 396 7.85 10.67 -2.19
N VAL A 397 7.41 9.93 -3.22
CA VAL A 397 8.27 9.45 -4.34
C VAL A 397 7.46 9.43 -5.63
N ARG A 398 7.94 10.10 -6.68
CA ARG A 398 7.28 10.17 -7.99
C ARG A 398 7.23 8.86 -8.73
N LEU A 399 6.08 8.19 -8.69
CA LEU A 399 5.80 6.98 -9.45
C LEU A 399 4.33 6.95 -9.86
N PRO A 400 3.98 6.58 -11.11
CA PRO A 400 2.60 6.24 -11.41
C PRO A 400 2.14 5.13 -10.44
N PRO A 401 0.87 5.11 -10.00
CA PRO A 401 -0.27 5.89 -10.48
C PRO A 401 -0.37 7.32 -9.94
N ASP A 402 0.52 7.78 -9.07
CA ASP A 402 0.38 9.03 -8.30
C ASP A 402 0.62 10.32 -9.15
N THR A 403 0.36 10.26 -10.45
CA THR A 403 0.52 11.39 -11.35
C THR A 403 -0.54 11.36 -12.45
N TRP A 404 -1.15 12.50 -12.70
CA TRP A 404 -1.86 12.80 -13.95
C TRP A 404 -0.91 13.47 -14.94
N GLY A 405 -1.15 13.28 -16.24
CA GLY A 405 -0.50 14.09 -17.27
C GLY A 405 -1.00 13.84 -18.67
N ASN A 406 -0.67 14.77 -19.57
CA ASN A 406 -1.18 14.82 -20.93
C ASN A 406 -0.12 14.44 -21.99
N TYR A 407 0.79 13.52 -21.65
CA TYR A 407 1.90 13.15 -22.52
C TYR A 407 1.43 12.48 -23.83
N ARG A 408 1.88 13.04 -24.96
CA ARG A 408 1.59 12.55 -26.32
C ARG A 408 2.86 12.32 -27.15
N GLY A 409 3.99 12.08 -26.48
CA GLY A 409 5.29 12.01 -27.13
C GLY A 409 5.92 13.39 -27.42
N ASN A 410 7.11 13.36 -28.00
CA ASN A 410 7.92 14.56 -28.29
C ASN A 410 7.50 15.32 -29.56
N THR A 411 6.45 14.89 -30.23
CA THR A 411 5.85 15.56 -31.40
C THR A 411 4.45 16.10 -31.10
N ASN A 412 4.14 16.37 -29.83
CA ASN A 412 2.86 16.90 -29.41
C ASN A 412 2.60 18.28 -30.04
N LYS A 413 1.48 18.43 -30.75
CA LYS A 413 1.04 19.69 -31.36
C LYS A 413 -0.06 20.39 -30.57
N GLU A 414 -0.59 19.74 -29.54
CA GLU A 414 -1.61 20.34 -28.67
C GLU A 414 -0.94 21.35 -27.74
N GLU A 415 -1.18 22.63 -28.00
CA GLU A 415 -0.69 23.73 -27.16
C GLU A 415 -1.42 23.77 -25.81
N THR A 416 -2.72 23.44 -25.81
CA THR A 416 -3.58 23.59 -24.64
C THR A 416 -4.31 22.31 -24.28
N ASP A 417 -4.39 22.03 -22.99
CA ASP A 417 -5.24 21.00 -22.40
C ASP A 417 -5.83 21.52 -21.09
N TRP A 418 -6.85 20.86 -20.59
CA TRP A 418 -7.49 21.21 -19.32
C TRP A 418 -7.76 19.99 -18.44
N ILE A 419 -7.81 20.25 -17.14
CA ILE A 419 -8.38 19.36 -16.11
C ILE A 419 -9.56 20.07 -15.46
N GLN A 420 -10.54 19.30 -14.98
CA GLN A 420 -11.79 19.82 -14.45
C GLN A 420 -12.29 18.99 -13.27
N TYR A 421 -12.81 19.68 -12.27
CA TYR A 421 -13.65 19.13 -11.22
C TYR A 421 -15.12 19.50 -11.43
N GLN A 422 -15.99 18.55 -11.12
CA GLN A 422 -17.44 18.72 -11.05
C GLN A 422 -17.94 18.23 -9.70
N TRP A 423 -18.74 19.04 -9.01
CA TRP A 423 -19.42 18.67 -7.77
C TRP A 423 -20.92 18.56 -8.01
N ASP A 424 -21.58 17.66 -7.27
CA ASP A 424 -23.04 17.52 -7.29
C ASP A 424 -23.74 18.70 -6.63
N THR A 425 -23.12 19.28 -5.60
CA THR A 425 -23.63 20.41 -4.83
C THR A 425 -22.66 21.60 -4.94
N PRO A 426 -23.13 22.86 -5.05
CA PRO A 426 -22.24 24.00 -5.13
C PRO A 426 -21.31 24.12 -3.93
N VAL A 427 -20.01 24.27 -4.20
CA VAL A 427 -18.98 24.55 -3.20
C VAL A 427 -18.61 26.03 -3.20
N ARG A 428 -18.21 26.56 -2.04
CA ARG A 428 -17.67 27.93 -1.93
C ARG A 428 -16.18 27.87 -1.68
N ILE A 429 -15.41 28.43 -2.62
CA ILE A 429 -13.95 28.24 -2.70
C ILE A 429 -13.23 29.59 -2.83
N ASP A 430 -12.02 29.68 -2.30
CA ASP A 430 -11.20 30.90 -2.31
C ASP A 430 -9.72 30.64 -2.63
N GLY A 431 -9.35 29.39 -2.92
CA GLY A 431 -8.02 29.06 -3.38
C GLY A 431 -7.87 27.67 -3.97
N VAL A 432 -6.72 27.44 -4.59
CA VAL A 432 -6.27 26.13 -5.04
C VAL A 432 -4.78 25.94 -4.75
N GLY A 433 -4.34 24.68 -4.75
CA GLY A 433 -2.93 24.31 -4.80
C GLY A 433 -2.71 23.24 -5.87
N ILE A 434 -1.69 23.36 -6.71
CA ILE A 434 -1.35 22.32 -7.70
C ILE A 434 0.16 22.03 -7.68
N GLN A 435 0.54 20.75 -7.76
CA GLN A 435 1.94 20.35 -7.85
C GLN A 435 2.28 19.96 -9.29
N PHE A 436 3.14 20.75 -9.95
CA PHE A 436 3.62 20.42 -11.29
C PHE A 436 4.94 19.66 -11.26
N HIS A 437 5.16 18.83 -12.28
CA HIS A 437 6.38 18.05 -12.40
C HIS A 437 7.20 18.36 -13.64
N ARG A 438 8.43 17.85 -13.58
CA ARG A 438 9.29 17.70 -14.73
C ARG A 438 9.86 16.29 -14.76
N ASP A 439 10.08 15.79 -15.96
CA ASP A 439 10.82 14.55 -16.17
C ASP A 439 11.99 14.78 -17.16
N PRO A 440 12.92 13.81 -17.27
CA PRO A 440 13.97 13.87 -18.29
C PRO A 440 13.45 13.80 -19.73
N ASN A 441 12.21 13.35 -19.94
CA ASN A 441 11.59 13.25 -21.26
C ASN A 441 10.93 14.59 -21.64
N TRP A 442 9.61 14.60 -21.83
CA TRP A 442 8.85 15.70 -22.44
C TRP A 442 7.87 16.40 -21.50
N ILE A 443 7.88 16.08 -20.21
CA ILE A 443 7.02 16.71 -19.19
C ILE A 443 7.71 17.95 -18.62
N ARG A 444 7.02 19.09 -18.65
CA ARG A 444 7.46 20.36 -18.09
C ARG A 444 6.30 21.00 -17.30
N PRO A 445 6.59 21.89 -16.35
CA PRO A 445 5.55 22.78 -15.84
C PRO A 445 4.99 23.62 -16.99
N PRO A 446 3.70 24.02 -16.94
CA PRO A 446 3.11 24.81 -18.00
C PRO A 446 3.88 26.12 -18.23
N ALA A 447 3.78 26.68 -19.44
CA ALA A 447 4.26 28.03 -19.73
C ALA A 447 3.44 29.07 -18.96
N LYS A 448 2.14 28.83 -18.85
CA LYS A 448 1.15 29.56 -18.08
C LYS A 448 -0.09 28.68 -17.90
N TRP A 449 -0.94 29.05 -16.95
CA TRP A 449 -2.23 28.41 -16.74
C TRP A 449 -3.23 29.41 -16.18
N ARG A 450 -4.51 29.06 -16.20
CA ARG A 450 -5.59 29.87 -15.62
C ARG A 450 -6.68 28.98 -15.06
N LEU A 451 -7.49 29.55 -14.18
CA LEU A 451 -8.70 28.93 -13.66
C LEU A 451 -9.96 29.59 -14.24
N GLU A 452 -10.98 28.77 -14.46
CA GLU A 452 -12.33 29.19 -14.79
C GLU A 452 -13.31 28.45 -13.87
N TYR A 453 -14.38 29.10 -13.43
CA TYR A 453 -15.45 28.49 -12.64
C TYR A 453 -16.80 28.61 -13.35
N ARG A 454 -17.74 27.71 -13.06
CA ARG A 454 -19.09 27.77 -13.58
C ARG A 454 -20.00 28.55 -12.63
N ASP A 455 -20.57 29.65 -13.09
CA ASP A 455 -21.49 30.46 -12.29
C ASP A 455 -22.90 29.84 -12.17
N ASP A 456 -23.78 30.48 -11.41
CA ASP A 456 -25.17 30.03 -11.18
C ASP A 456 -26.01 29.98 -12.46
N SER A 457 -25.59 30.64 -13.55
CA SER A 457 -26.25 30.57 -14.86
C SER A 457 -25.74 29.40 -15.71
N GLY A 458 -24.68 28.71 -15.28
CA GLY A 458 -24.03 27.62 -16.00
C GLY A 458 -22.90 28.05 -16.93
N GLU A 459 -22.60 29.35 -16.98
CA GLU A 459 -21.56 29.94 -17.83
C GLU A 459 -20.18 29.90 -17.17
N TRP A 460 -19.13 29.77 -17.97
CA TRP A 460 -17.75 29.78 -17.50
C TRP A 460 -17.26 31.21 -17.31
N GLN A 461 -16.82 31.54 -16.10
CA GLN A 461 -16.22 32.81 -15.73
C GLN A 461 -14.74 32.62 -15.39
N ALA A 462 -13.92 33.62 -15.72
CA ALA A 462 -12.51 33.61 -15.32
C ALA A 462 -12.37 33.79 -13.80
N VAL A 463 -11.43 33.08 -13.19
CA VAL A 463 -11.00 33.36 -11.81
C VAL A 463 -9.97 34.47 -11.85
N GLU A 464 -10.33 35.63 -11.31
CA GLU A 464 -9.43 36.76 -11.16
C GLU A 464 -8.47 36.52 -9.99
N ALA A 465 -7.18 36.36 -10.28
CA ALA A 465 -6.12 36.15 -9.31
C ALA A 465 -4.84 36.89 -9.71
N ASP A 466 -4.05 37.32 -8.72
CA ASP A 466 -2.85 38.14 -8.94
C ASP A 466 -1.72 37.40 -9.68
N ASN A 467 -1.63 36.08 -9.49
CA ASN A 467 -0.55 35.26 -10.06
C ASN A 467 -0.96 33.78 -10.23
N TYR A 468 -0.35 33.13 -11.21
CA TYR A 468 -0.44 31.70 -11.49
C TYR A 468 0.98 31.09 -11.58
N PRO A 469 1.57 30.65 -10.45
CA PRO A 469 2.94 30.15 -10.42
C PRO A 469 3.10 28.81 -11.18
N THR A 470 4.31 28.52 -11.64
CA THR A 470 4.64 27.32 -12.44
C THR A 470 5.90 26.61 -11.94
N GLU A 471 6.16 26.70 -10.64
CA GLU A 471 7.27 26.04 -9.98
C GLU A 471 7.11 24.52 -10.02
N VAL A 472 8.24 23.83 -10.10
CA VAL A 472 8.28 22.36 -10.17
C VAL A 472 8.55 21.81 -8.78
N ASP A 473 7.90 20.70 -8.45
CA ASP A 473 8.07 19.99 -7.17
C ASP A 473 7.78 20.88 -5.96
N ALA A 474 6.86 21.82 -6.16
CA ALA A 474 6.39 22.78 -5.16
C ALA A 474 4.87 22.99 -5.31
N TRP A 475 4.24 23.41 -4.22
CA TRP A 475 2.84 23.82 -4.24
C TRP A 475 2.68 25.17 -4.94
N ASN A 476 2.05 25.15 -6.12
CA ASN A 476 1.64 26.34 -6.84
C ASN A 476 0.28 26.80 -6.32
N LYS A 477 0.31 27.68 -5.32
CA LYS A 477 -0.89 28.19 -4.65
C LYS A 477 -1.45 29.41 -5.37
N VAL A 478 -2.76 29.44 -5.54
CA VAL A 478 -3.51 30.59 -6.09
C VAL A 478 -4.66 30.89 -5.15
N THR A 479 -4.76 32.14 -4.71
CA THR A 479 -5.86 32.65 -3.87
C THR A 479 -6.65 33.68 -4.64
N PHE A 480 -7.97 33.73 -4.44
CA PHE A 480 -8.86 34.63 -5.17
C PHE A 480 -10.08 35.01 -4.32
N ALA A 481 -10.84 36.01 -4.79
CA ALA A 481 -12.08 36.40 -4.12
C ALA A 481 -13.07 35.22 -4.10
N PRO A 482 -13.74 34.92 -2.96
CA PRO A 482 -14.55 33.72 -2.86
C PRO A 482 -15.68 33.60 -3.88
N VAL A 483 -15.71 32.49 -4.62
CA VAL A 483 -16.76 32.15 -5.61
C VAL A 483 -17.57 30.93 -5.16
N THR A 484 -18.82 30.85 -5.62
CA THR A 484 -19.65 29.64 -5.47
C THR A 484 -19.74 28.98 -6.83
N THR A 485 -19.50 27.68 -6.91
CA THR A 485 -19.48 26.97 -8.19
C THR A 485 -19.82 25.49 -8.04
N THR A 486 -20.31 24.87 -9.10
CA THR A 486 -20.40 23.40 -9.24
C THR A 486 -19.28 22.84 -10.12
N ALA A 487 -18.47 23.68 -10.77
CA ALA A 487 -17.36 23.22 -11.59
C ALA A 487 -16.16 24.18 -11.58
N LEU A 488 -14.96 23.61 -11.61
CA LEU A 488 -13.70 24.36 -11.70
C LEU A 488 -12.83 23.74 -12.77
N ARG A 489 -12.24 24.55 -13.65
CA ARG A 489 -11.36 24.10 -14.73
C ARG A 489 -10.02 24.81 -14.66
N ALA A 490 -8.93 24.04 -14.73
CA ALA A 490 -7.59 24.56 -14.96
C ALA A 490 -7.19 24.30 -16.42
N THR A 491 -6.90 25.36 -17.16
CA THR A 491 -6.38 25.26 -18.54
C THR A 491 -4.88 25.53 -18.54
N PHE A 492 -4.11 24.67 -19.18
CA PHE A 492 -2.65 24.74 -19.27
C PHE A 492 -2.21 25.09 -20.68
N TRP A 493 -1.15 25.88 -20.80
CA TRP A 493 -0.41 26.08 -22.06
C TRP A 493 0.94 25.37 -21.94
N GLY A 494 1.20 24.40 -22.83
CA GLY A 494 2.48 23.72 -22.93
C GLY A 494 3.62 24.67 -23.29
N ARG A 495 4.84 24.37 -22.85
CA ARG A 495 6.02 25.17 -23.24
C ARG A 495 6.40 24.85 -24.68
N PRO A 496 6.60 25.86 -25.55
CA PRO A 496 6.99 25.60 -26.94
C PRO A 496 8.40 25.03 -27.04
N SER A 497 8.61 24.11 -27.97
CA SER A 497 9.89 23.53 -28.36
C SER A 497 9.89 23.29 -29.88
N GLY A 498 10.29 24.31 -30.65
CA GLY A 498 10.16 24.29 -32.10
C GLY A 498 8.69 24.29 -32.53
N ASP A 499 8.31 23.34 -33.37
CA ASP A 499 6.93 23.16 -33.87
C ASP A 499 6.02 22.38 -32.91
N PHE A 500 6.51 22.02 -31.72
CA PHE A 500 5.83 21.16 -30.76
C PHE A 500 5.73 21.81 -29.38
N PHE A 501 4.91 21.24 -28.51
CA PHE A 501 4.70 21.68 -27.15
C PHE A 501 5.06 20.59 -26.15
N HIS A 502 5.65 20.99 -25.02
CA HIS A 502 5.86 20.12 -23.87
C HIS A 502 4.54 19.77 -23.20
N SER A 503 4.46 18.54 -22.71
CA SER A 503 3.33 18.05 -21.92
C SER A 503 3.44 18.50 -20.47
N VAL A 504 2.32 18.54 -19.77
CA VAL A 504 2.13 18.92 -18.37
C VAL A 504 1.71 17.70 -17.57
N ALA A 505 2.20 17.60 -16.34
CA ALA A 505 1.81 16.59 -15.38
C ALA A 505 1.67 17.21 -13.99
N ALA A 506 0.79 16.63 -13.17
CA ALA A 506 0.56 17.02 -11.79
C ALA A 506 0.27 15.81 -10.89
N SER A 507 0.78 15.82 -9.65
CA SER A 507 0.54 14.76 -8.66
C SER A 507 -0.64 15.04 -7.74
N GLU A 508 -1.12 16.28 -7.67
CA GLU A 508 -2.28 16.65 -6.86
C GLU A 508 -2.76 18.05 -7.30
N TRP A 509 -4.07 18.26 -7.29
CA TRP A 509 -4.74 19.56 -7.46
C TRP A 509 -5.81 19.75 -6.39
N GLU A 510 -5.46 20.47 -5.33
CA GLU A 510 -6.37 20.78 -4.22
C GLU A 510 -7.21 22.01 -4.53
N VAL A 511 -8.45 22.02 -4.02
CA VAL A 511 -9.36 23.16 -4.07
C VAL A 511 -9.81 23.48 -2.65
N TYR A 512 -9.53 24.69 -2.17
CA TYR A 512 -9.77 25.07 -0.77
C TYR A 512 -11.12 25.74 -0.60
N ALA A 513 -11.92 25.21 0.33
CA ALA A 513 -13.21 25.76 0.70
C ALA A 513 -13.09 26.88 1.72
N VAL A 514 -14.00 27.86 1.58
CA VAL A 514 -14.26 28.86 2.61
C VAL A 514 -14.86 28.16 3.83
N GLN A 515 -14.23 28.38 4.99
CA GLN A 515 -14.68 27.76 6.24
C GLN A 515 -15.99 28.38 6.72
N ALA A 516 -16.83 27.55 7.35
CA ALA A 516 -18.07 28.02 7.96
C ALA A 516 -17.79 28.91 9.17
N ASP A 517 -18.68 29.88 9.41
CA ASP A 517 -18.59 30.78 10.58
C ASP A 517 -18.84 30.01 11.89
N GLU A 518 -19.69 28.99 11.82
CA GLU A 518 -20.07 28.11 12.93
C GLU A 518 -20.47 26.72 12.40
N LEU A 519 -20.19 25.67 13.17
CA LEU A 519 -20.59 24.30 12.86
C LEU A 519 -21.92 23.97 13.54
N PRO A 520 -22.94 23.52 12.78
CA PRO A 520 -24.27 23.25 13.32
C PRO A 520 -24.29 22.00 14.18
N ARG A 521 -25.26 22.00 15.10
CA ARG A 521 -25.65 20.85 15.90
C ARG A 521 -27.09 20.47 15.55
N VAL A 522 -27.30 19.23 15.14
CA VAL A 522 -28.64 18.71 14.76
C VAL A 522 -29.21 17.83 15.86
N ASN A 523 -30.53 17.83 16.02
CA ASN A 523 -31.21 16.95 16.97
C ASN A 523 -31.89 15.82 16.21
N VAL A 524 -31.62 14.58 16.61
CA VAL A 524 -32.19 13.36 16.02
C VAL A 524 -32.88 12.57 17.11
N THR A 525 -34.02 11.95 16.81
CA THR A 525 -34.74 11.07 17.74
C THR A 525 -34.95 9.71 17.09
N THR A 526 -34.70 8.65 17.84
CA THR A 526 -34.93 7.25 17.43
C THR A 526 -35.55 6.45 18.57
N SER A 527 -36.11 5.28 18.30
CA SER A 527 -36.66 4.38 19.33
C SER A 527 -35.63 3.36 19.80
N VAL A 528 -35.85 2.74 20.95
CA VAL A 528 -35.05 1.60 21.41
C VAL A 528 -35.02 0.49 20.34
N GLY A 529 -33.80 0.11 19.95
CA GLY A 529 -33.54 -0.93 18.93
C GLY A 529 -33.56 -0.43 17.49
N GLU A 530 -33.90 0.84 17.25
CA GLU A 530 -33.91 1.45 15.92
C GLU A 530 -32.66 2.33 15.71
N SER A 531 -31.95 2.11 14.61
CA SER A 531 -30.79 2.93 14.24
C SER A 531 -31.24 4.36 13.93
N PRO A 532 -30.56 5.40 14.43
CA PRO A 532 -30.94 6.78 14.15
C PRO A 532 -30.73 7.16 12.68
N GLU A 533 -31.72 7.82 12.09
CA GLU A 533 -31.62 8.40 10.75
C GLU A 533 -30.91 9.77 10.83
N LEU A 534 -29.61 9.78 10.57
CA LEU A 534 -28.80 11.01 10.53
C LEU A 534 -29.02 11.77 9.20
N PRO A 535 -29.09 13.11 9.23
CA PRO A 535 -29.38 13.89 8.02
C PRO A 535 -28.22 13.83 7.03
N ALA A 536 -28.50 13.64 5.73
CA ALA A 536 -27.47 13.58 4.69
C ALA A 536 -26.75 14.92 4.45
N THR A 537 -27.39 16.03 4.85
CA THR A 537 -26.91 17.40 4.70
C THR A 537 -27.09 18.20 5.98
N VAL A 538 -26.31 19.27 6.13
CA VAL A 538 -26.50 20.31 7.17
C VAL A 538 -26.38 21.70 6.58
N GLU A 539 -27.05 22.68 7.18
CA GLU A 539 -26.91 24.08 6.77
C GLU A 539 -25.63 24.70 7.35
N LEU A 540 -24.71 25.13 6.48
CA LEU A 540 -23.48 25.85 6.83
C LEU A 540 -23.52 27.28 6.32
N ALA A 541 -23.34 28.25 7.22
CA ALA A 541 -23.15 29.65 6.87
C ALA A 541 -21.68 29.95 6.57
N THR A 542 -21.41 30.54 5.39
CA THR A 542 -20.04 30.89 4.95
C THR A 542 -19.97 32.39 4.65
N GLY A 543 -19.91 33.19 5.71
CA GLY A 543 -19.85 34.64 5.64
C GLY A 543 -21.09 35.27 4.98
N PRO A 544 -20.93 36.33 4.17
CA PRO A 544 -22.06 37.09 3.61
C PRO A 544 -22.89 36.33 2.57
N ALA A 545 -22.44 35.15 2.15
CA ALA A 545 -23.15 34.30 1.19
C ALA A 545 -24.36 33.56 1.80
N GLY A 546 -24.50 33.57 3.14
CA GLY A 546 -25.58 32.91 3.86
C GLY A 546 -25.38 31.41 4.05
N ALA A 547 -26.40 30.76 4.61
CA ALA A 547 -26.43 29.33 4.88
C ALA A 547 -26.73 28.51 3.62
N ARG A 548 -26.12 27.32 3.51
CA ARG A 548 -26.31 26.37 2.40
C ARG A 548 -26.27 24.94 2.90
N GLU A 549 -27.00 24.06 2.24
CA GLU A 549 -26.88 22.63 2.49
C GLU A 549 -25.52 22.11 2.01
N VAL A 550 -24.82 21.42 2.91
CA VAL A 550 -23.54 20.78 2.64
C VAL A 550 -23.64 19.31 3.02
N PRO A 551 -23.19 18.37 2.17
CA PRO A 551 -23.17 16.95 2.51
C PRO A 551 -22.37 16.65 3.76
N VAL A 552 -22.85 15.69 4.55
CA VAL A 552 -22.18 15.23 5.78
C VAL A 552 -21.93 13.73 5.72
N VAL A 553 -20.69 13.34 6.03
CA VAL A 553 -20.32 11.95 6.28
C VAL A 553 -20.30 11.74 7.79
N TRP A 554 -21.31 11.04 8.32
CA TRP A 554 -21.41 10.73 9.74
C TRP A 554 -20.54 9.52 10.11
N ARG A 555 -20.00 9.52 11.33
CA ARG A 555 -19.44 8.32 11.94
C ARG A 555 -20.53 7.25 12.07
N GLU A 556 -20.15 5.99 11.93
CA GLU A 556 -21.05 4.87 12.17
C GLU A 556 -21.52 4.88 13.63
N VAL A 557 -22.81 4.63 13.84
CA VAL A 557 -23.42 4.59 15.16
C VAL A 557 -23.33 3.16 15.69
N ASP A 558 -22.69 2.99 16.85
CA ASP A 558 -22.58 1.68 17.49
C ASP A 558 -23.99 1.17 17.89
N PRO A 559 -24.42 -0.01 17.41
CA PRO A 559 -25.70 -0.61 17.78
C PRO A 559 -25.97 -0.73 19.28
N GLN A 560 -24.95 -0.76 20.13
CA GLN A 560 -25.13 -0.76 21.58
C GLN A 560 -25.70 0.57 22.11
N GLN A 561 -25.45 1.70 21.44
CA GLN A 561 -25.84 3.03 21.91
C GLN A 561 -27.36 3.25 21.88
N TYR A 562 -28.10 2.51 21.05
CA TYR A 562 -29.56 2.62 20.92
C TYR A 562 -30.32 1.38 21.40
N LYS A 563 -29.68 0.47 22.16
CA LYS A 563 -30.38 -0.66 22.80
C LYS A 563 -31.19 -0.28 24.04
N THR A 564 -30.98 0.91 24.58
CA THR A 564 -31.67 1.43 25.76
C THR A 564 -31.96 2.91 25.58
N ALA A 565 -33.06 3.40 26.17
CA ALA A 565 -33.37 4.82 26.16
C ALA A 565 -32.22 5.64 26.77
N GLY A 566 -31.92 6.79 26.16
CA GLY A 566 -30.72 7.54 26.51
C GLY A 566 -30.40 8.66 25.51
N LYS A 567 -29.24 9.28 25.69
CA LYS A 567 -28.71 10.30 24.78
C LYS A 567 -27.27 10.00 24.45
N PHE A 568 -26.89 10.25 23.21
CA PHE A 568 -25.49 10.23 22.76
C PHE A 568 -25.29 11.23 21.62
N THR A 569 -24.03 11.54 21.32
CA THR A 569 -23.66 12.44 20.23
C THR A 569 -22.92 11.64 19.15
N VAL A 570 -23.22 11.94 17.89
CA VAL A 570 -22.52 11.40 16.73
C VAL A 570 -21.80 12.55 16.03
N GLU A 571 -20.53 12.37 15.71
CA GLU A 571 -19.77 13.34 14.92
C GLU A 571 -19.93 13.06 13.42
N GLY A 572 -19.96 14.11 12.61
CA GLY A 572 -19.97 14.03 11.16
C GLY A 572 -19.03 15.03 10.52
N ARG A 573 -18.39 14.65 9.42
CA ARG A 573 -17.58 15.54 8.59
C ARG A 573 -18.47 16.22 7.56
N ALA A 574 -18.67 17.52 7.70
CA ALA A 574 -19.22 18.32 6.61
C ALA A 574 -18.14 18.58 5.54
N VAL A 575 -18.48 18.39 4.27
CA VAL A 575 -17.54 18.54 3.14
C VAL A 575 -16.88 19.92 3.15
N GLY A 576 -15.54 19.95 2.98
CA GLY A 576 -14.75 21.17 2.93
C GLY A 576 -14.48 21.87 4.27
N GLN A 577 -14.90 21.28 5.39
CA GLN A 577 -14.63 21.85 6.71
C GLN A 577 -13.39 21.22 7.36
N ALA A 578 -12.48 22.09 7.81
CA ALA A 578 -11.26 21.73 8.53
C ALA A 578 -11.30 22.12 10.02
N ALA A 579 -12.21 23.01 10.42
CA ALA A 579 -12.25 23.57 11.77
C ALA A 579 -12.79 22.60 12.84
N GLY A 580 -13.56 21.58 12.45
CA GLY A 580 -14.17 20.63 13.36
C GLY A 580 -15.25 19.77 12.70
N TYR A 581 -15.84 18.88 13.49
CA TYR A 581 -16.98 18.05 13.08
C TYR A 581 -18.30 18.75 13.39
N VAL A 582 -19.32 18.45 12.58
CA VAL A 582 -20.71 18.72 12.95
C VAL A 582 -21.19 17.64 13.92
N GLU A 583 -22.15 17.98 14.77
CA GLU A 583 -22.61 17.07 15.82
C GLU A 583 -24.11 16.78 15.68
N ALA A 584 -24.50 15.52 15.85
CA ALA A 584 -25.88 15.10 15.99
C ALA A 584 -26.14 14.63 17.42
N ASP A 585 -27.02 15.31 18.14
CA ASP A 585 -27.53 14.86 19.42
C ASP A 585 -28.68 13.89 19.20
N VAL A 586 -28.44 12.62 19.50
CA VAL A 586 -29.41 11.54 19.35
C VAL A 586 -30.12 11.30 20.68
N LEU A 587 -31.45 11.39 20.67
CA LEU A 587 -32.32 10.95 21.76
C LEU A 587 -32.93 9.59 21.41
N VAL A 588 -32.67 8.57 22.23
CA VAL A 588 -33.31 7.27 22.14
C VAL A 588 -34.52 7.28 23.08
N SER A 589 -35.72 7.30 22.52
CA SER A 589 -36.98 7.23 23.26
C SER A 589 -37.40 5.78 23.53
N GLU A 590 -38.17 5.58 24.61
CA GLU A 590 -38.73 4.28 25.02
C GLU A 590 -39.59 3.59 23.96
#